data_AF-A0A661DXV1-F1
#
_entry.id   AF-A0A661DXV1-F1
#
_cell.length_a   1.000
_cell.length_b   1.000
_cell.length_c   1.000
_cell.angle_alpha   90.00
_cell.angle_beta   90.00
_cell.angle_gamma   90.00
#
_symmetry.space_group_name_H-M   'P 1'
#
loop_
_entity.id
_entity.type
_entity.pdbx_description
1 polymer ?
#
loop_
_entity_poly.entity_id
_entity_poly.type
_entity_poly.pdbx_seq_one_letter_code
_entity_poly.pdbx_strand_id
1 'polypeptide(L)' 'MPELPEVETTCRGIAPHITGQRVTRVIVRNPNLRWPVSRRLGQELT' A
#
# COMPACT_ATOMS: atom_id res chain seq x y z
N MET A 1 -5.52 3.43 16.03
CA MET A 1 -4.25 2.86 15.54
C MET A 1 -4.34 1.38 15.80
N PRO A 2 -4.19 0.49 14.80
CA PRO A 2 -4.15 -0.94 15.06
C PRO A 2 -2.95 -1.26 15.97
N GLU A 3 -3.10 -2.26 16.82
CA GLU A 3 -1.98 -2.77 17.61
C GLU A 3 -1.16 -3.79 16.79
N LEU A 4 -0.06 -4.27 17.37
CA LEU A 4 0.84 -5.21 16.70
C LEU A 4 0.12 -6.48 16.22
N PRO A 5 -0.79 -7.12 16.99
CA PRO A 5 -1.48 -8.33 16.54
C PRO A 5 -2.30 -8.13 15.26
N GLU A 6 -2.98 -7.00 15.10
CA GLU A 6 -3.79 -6.69 13.91
C GLU A 6 -2.91 -6.38 12.70
N VAL A 7 -1.79 -5.69 12.91
CA VAL A 7 -0.80 -5.42 11.86
C VAL A 7 -0.20 -6.73 11.35
N GLU A 8 0.16 -7.65 12.25
CA GLU A 8 0.71 -8.95 11.87
C GLU A 8 -0.31 -9.83 11.14
N THR A 9 -1.55 -9.84 11.61
CA THR A 9 -2.65 -10.54 10.93
C THR A 9 -2.83 -10.04 9.50
N THR A 10 -2.84 -8.72 9.31
CA THR A 10 -2.97 -8.10 7.98
C THR A 10 -1.77 -8.43 7.10
N CYS A 11 -0.55 -8.32 7.63
CA CYS A 11 0.69 -8.60 6.90
C CYS A 11 0.74 -10.05 6.40
N ARG A 12 0.49 -11.02 7.29
CA ARG A 12 0.47 -12.46 6.93
C ARG A 12 -0.67 -12.80 5.97
N GLY A 13 -1.81 -12.11 6.07
CA GLY A 13 -2.96 -12.30 5.18
C GLY A 13 -2.69 -11.84 3.74
N ILE A 14 -2.00 -10.72 3.54
CA ILE A 14 -1.75 -10.19 2.19
C ILE A 14 -0.52 -10.81 1.51
N ALA A 15 0.51 -11.18 2.28
CA ALA A 15 1.78 -11.68 1.76
C ALA A 15 1.68 -12.79 0.68
N PRO A 16 0.90 -13.87 0.85
CA PRO A 16 0.84 -14.95 -0.16
C PRO A 16 0.23 -14.49 -1.49
N HIS A 17 -0.51 -13.38 -1.50
CA HIS A 17 -1.20 -12.88 -2.68
C HIS A 17 -0.43 -11.80 -3.44
N ILE A 18 0.64 -11.23 -2.88
CA ILE A 18 1.37 -10.11 -3.48
C ILE A 18 2.87 -10.34 -3.59
N THR A 19 3.44 -11.29 -2.83
CA THR A 19 4.88 -11.57 -2.86
C THR A 19 5.29 -12.02 -4.27
N GLY A 20 6.35 -11.42 -4.81
CA GLY A 20 6.87 -11.70 -6.15
C GLY A 20 6.09 -11.03 -7.29
N GLN A 21 5.02 -10.29 -7.01
CA GLN A 21 4.28 -9.55 -8.03
C GLN A 21 4.83 -8.15 -8.24
N ARG A 22 4.71 -7.64 -9.47
CA ARG A 22 5.09 -6.27 -9.83
C ARG A 22 3.86 -5.38 -9.87
N VAL A 23 3.93 -4.24 -9.19
CA VAL A 23 2.89 -3.20 -9.25
C VAL A 23 2.94 -2.54 -10.64
N THR A 24 1.84 -2.60 -11.39
CA THR A 24 1.75 -2.03 -12.75
C THR A 24 1.02 -0.70 -12.82
N ARG A 25 0.19 -0.39 -11.81
CA ARG A 25 -0.60 0.84 -11.74
C ARG A 25 -1.00 1.13 -10.31
N VAL A 26 -1.02 2.41 -9.94
CA VAL A 26 -1.55 2.90 -8.65
C VAL A 26 -2.68 3.89 -8.91
N ILE A 27 -3.78 3.76 -8.16
CA ILE A 27 -4.94 4.66 -8.24
C ILE A 27 -5.16 5.26 -6.86
N VAL A 28 -4.90 6.56 -6.71
CA VAL A 28 -5.11 7.29 -5.45
C VAL A 28 -6.45 8.04 -5.53
N ARG A 29 -7.43 7.61 -4.72
CA ARG A 29 -8.75 8.27 -4.64
C ARG A 29 -8.83 9.34 -3.55
N ASN A 30 -8.04 9.19 -2.48
CA ASN A 30 -7.94 10.17 -1.41
C ASN A 30 -6.45 10.36 -1.03
N PRO A 31 -5.85 11.53 -1.33
CA PRO A 31 -4.45 11.80 -1.00
C PRO A 31 -4.23 12.30 0.44
N ASN A 32 -5.29 12.55 1.21
CA ASN A 32 -5.24 13.22 2.52
C ASN A 32 -4.99 12.23 3.67
N LEU A 33 -3.77 11.68 3.75
CA LEU A 33 -3.29 10.90 4.91
C LEU A 33 -2.50 11.79 5.89
N ARG A 34 -2.01 11.21 7.00
CA ARG A 34 -1.14 11.92 7.98
C ARG A 34 0.01 12.67 7.28
N TRP A 35 0.59 12.02 6.27
CA TRP A 35 1.44 12.67 5.28
C TRP A 35 0.74 12.58 3.91
N PRO A 36 0.58 13.70 3.19
CA PRO A 36 -0.08 13.69 1.90
C PRO A 36 0.60 12.74 0.90
N VAL A 37 -0.20 12.01 0.14
CA VAL A 37 0.31 11.14 -0.93
C VAL A 37 0.78 11.99 -2.11
N SER A 38 1.99 11.73 -2.62
CA SER A 38 2.53 12.43 -3.80
C SER A 38 1.62 12.26 -5.00
N ARG A 39 1.37 13.37 -5.72
CA ARG A 39 0.60 13.34 -6.99
C ARG A 39 1.30 12.56 -8.09
N ARG A 40 2.62 12.34 -7.97
CA ARG A 40 3.44 11.63 -8.96
C ARG A 40 3.57 10.13 -8.71
N LEU A 41 3.10 9.62 -7.56
CA LEU A 41 3.28 8.21 -7.19
C LEU A 41 2.81 7.21 -8.27
N GLY A 42 1.68 7.49 -8.92
CA GLY A 42 1.17 6.62 -10.00
C GLY A 42 1.97 6.67 -11.30
N GLN A 43 2.82 7.68 -11.48
CA GLN A 43 3.66 7.89 -12.66
C GLN A 43 5.09 7.35 -12.47
N GLU A 44 5.51 7.08 -11.23
CA GLU A 44 6.88 6.69 -10.87
C GLU A 44 7.13 5.17 -10.96
N LEU A 45 6.15 4.39 -11.40
CA LEU A 45 6.27 2.94 -11.59
C LEU A 45 6.89 2.65 -12.98
N THR A 46 8.21 2.77 -13.08
CA THR A 46 8.99 2.37 -14.26
C THR A 46 9.73 1.06 -14.00
#